data_AF-A0ABD6Q1F3-F1
#
_entry.id   AF-A0ABD6Q1F3-F1
#
_cell.length_a   1.000
_cell.length_b   1.000
_cell.length_c   1.000
_cell.angle_alpha   90.00
_cell.angle_beta   90.00
_cell.angle_gamma   90.00
#
_symmetry.space_group_name_H-M   'P 1'
#
loop_
_entity.id
_entity.type
_entity.pdbx_description
1 polymer ?
#
loop_
_entity_poly.entity_id
_entity_poly.type
_entity_poly.pdbx_seq_one_letter_code
_entity_poly.pdbx_strand_id
1 'polypeptide(L)'
;MKVRSRGRLAAAALAAGAFPAAVVAVAPLPRALPAQQDIWISGTIQRGSGQFVPGDYTTIRLDRPAASPCSDKVVTDILLGQAGTTEHLLLLPYLNQRVAVRGRITCPDSGIQFAPTPDFVFPIY
;
A
#
# COMPACT_ATOMS: atom_id res chain seq x y z
N MET A 1 -35.62 44.40 -47.72
CA MET A 1 -36.31 43.68 -48.83
C MET A 1 -36.16 42.17 -48.63
N LYS A 2 -37.30 41.47 -48.67
CA LYS A 2 -37.57 40.04 -48.98
C LYS A 2 -36.71 38.92 -48.33
N VAL A 3 -37.36 38.28 -47.36
CA VAL A 3 -37.26 36.85 -47.03
C VAL A 3 -37.91 36.00 -48.14
N ARG A 4 -37.30 34.86 -48.51
CA ARG A 4 -37.90 33.60 -49.04
C ARG A 4 -36.75 32.63 -49.39
N SER A 5 -36.49 31.62 -48.56
CA SER A 5 -37.06 30.26 -48.58
C SER A 5 -36.69 29.42 -49.82
N ARG A 6 -35.99 28.31 -49.58
CA ARG A 6 -36.28 26.97 -50.13
C ARG A 6 -35.33 25.95 -49.51
N GLY A 7 -35.91 25.05 -48.73
CA GLY A 7 -35.21 23.94 -48.10
C GLY A 7 -34.63 22.97 -49.11
N ARG A 8 -33.55 22.31 -48.68
CA ARG A 8 -33.09 21.05 -49.23
C ARG A 8 -33.07 20.05 -48.09
N LEU A 9 -34.05 19.16 -48.07
CA LEU A 9 -33.95 17.87 -47.38
C LEU A 9 -32.95 17.03 -48.18
N ALA A 10 -31.88 16.57 -47.53
CA ALA A 10 -31.03 15.50 -48.06
C ALA A 10 -30.41 14.74 -46.88
N ALA A 11 -30.34 13.43 -47.07
CA ALA A 11 -30.31 12.40 -46.05
C ALA A 11 -28.95 12.19 -45.36
N ALA A 12 -29.07 11.68 -44.12
CA ALA A 12 -28.29 10.64 -43.46
C ALA A 12 -26.75 10.61 -43.61
N ALA A 13 -26.06 10.71 -42.46
CA ALA A 13 -24.98 9.80 -42.12
C ALA A 13 -24.89 9.68 -40.59
N LEU A 14 -25.14 8.48 -40.06
CA LEU A 14 -24.84 8.09 -38.68
C LEU A 14 -23.33 8.14 -38.49
N ALA A 15 -22.81 9.27 -38.01
CA ALA A 15 -21.46 9.30 -37.45
C ALA A 15 -21.56 8.88 -35.98
N ALA A 16 -21.70 7.57 -35.76
CA ALA A 16 -21.30 6.94 -34.50
C ALA A 16 -19.78 7.04 -34.40
N GLY A 17 -19.28 8.25 -34.13
CA GLY A 17 -17.90 8.48 -33.74
C GLY A 17 -17.76 7.97 -32.32
N ALA A 18 -17.47 6.67 -32.20
CA ALA A 18 -17.04 6.08 -30.95
C ALA A 18 -15.90 6.93 -30.39
N PHE A 19 -16.15 7.59 -29.26
CA PHE A 19 -15.07 8.11 -28.44
C PHE A 19 -14.11 6.94 -28.22
N PRO A 20 -12.83 7.02 -28.63
CA PRO A 20 -11.86 6.15 -28.02
C PRO A 20 -11.79 6.64 -26.59
N ALA A 21 -12.55 6.01 -25.69
CA ALA A 21 -12.22 6.03 -24.28
C ALA A 21 -10.79 5.49 -24.24
N ALA A 22 -9.81 6.39 -24.18
CA ALA A 22 -8.46 6.03 -23.90
C ALA A 22 -8.51 5.38 -22.52
N VAL A 23 -8.58 4.05 -22.51
CA VAL A 23 -8.39 3.26 -21.31
C VAL A 23 -6.92 3.46 -20.99
N VAL A 24 -6.64 4.50 -20.21
CA VAL A 24 -5.36 4.61 -19.52
C VAL A 24 -5.38 3.43 -18.57
N ALA A 25 -4.79 2.32 -18.99
CA ALA A 25 -4.35 1.29 -18.07
C ALA A 25 -3.36 2.00 -17.14
N VAL A 26 -3.86 2.44 -15.99
CA VAL A 26 -3.01 2.84 -14.89
C VAL A 26 -2.26 1.56 -14.55
N ALA A 27 -1.00 1.46 -15.00
CA ALA A 27 -0.10 0.45 -14.49
C ALA A 27 -0.23 0.49 -12.96
N PRO A 28 -0.49 -0.64 -12.27
CA PRO A 28 -0.63 -0.60 -10.84
C PRO A 28 0.67 -0.02 -10.31
N LEU A 29 0.62 1.24 -9.86
CA LEU A 29 1.77 1.91 -9.28
C LEU A 29 2.30 0.93 -8.23
N PRO A 30 3.57 0.53 -8.31
CA PRO A 30 4.20 -0.11 -7.17
C PRO A 30 3.94 0.86 -6.02
N ARG A 31 3.12 0.47 -5.05
CA ARG A 31 2.96 1.23 -3.81
C ARG A 31 4.28 1.03 -3.07
N ALA A 32 5.30 1.74 -3.53
CA ALA A 32 6.53 1.93 -2.80
C ALA A 32 6.11 2.52 -1.45
N LEU A 33 6.51 1.85 -0.37
CA LEU A 33 6.18 2.38 0.93
C LEU A 33 6.95 3.69 1.09
N PRO A 34 6.29 4.80 1.40
CA PRO A 34 6.98 6.08 1.45
C PRO A 34 7.91 6.09 2.66
N ALA A 35 9.18 6.44 2.42
CA ALA A 35 10.14 6.63 3.49
C ALA A 35 9.82 7.90 4.28
N GLN A 36 10.19 7.93 5.57
CA GLN A 36 10.21 9.14 6.42
C GLN A 36 8.86 9.80 6.77
N GLN A 37 7.73 9.22 6.38
CA GLN A 37 6.40 9.66 6.82
C GLN A 37 5.68 8.56 7.60
N ASP A 38 4.76 8.96 8.47
CA ASP A 38 3.92 8.00 9.17
C ASP A 38 2.85 7.47 8.20
N ILE A 39 2.76 6.16 8.06
CA ILE A 39 1.80 5.47 7.19
C ILE A 39 1.04 4.41 7.94
N TRP A 40 -0.10 4.05 7.37
CA TRP A 40 -0.86 2.87 7.75
C TRP A 40 -0.45 1.69 6.89
N ILE A 41 -0.11 0.59 7.55
CA ILE A 41 0.06 -0.72 6.91
C ILE A 41 -0.89 -1.72 7.55
N SER A 42 -1.36 -2.69 6.77
CA SER A 42 -2.23 -3.75 7.27
C SER A 42 -1.65 -5.12 6.96
N GLY A 43 -1.85 -6.05 7.87
CA GLY A 43 -1.28 -7.38 7.77
C GLY A 43 -1.46 -8.19 9.04
N THR A 44 -0.88 -9.38 9.06
CA THR A 44 -0.92 -10.28 10.21
C THR A 44 0.35 -10.14 11.03
N ILE A 45 0.23 -9.90 12.34
CA ILE A 45 1.39 -9.89 13.23
C ILE A 45 1.89 -11.32 13.42
N GLN A 46 3.20 -11.51 13.26
CA GLN A 46 3.87 -12.79 13.42
C GLN A 46 5.04 -12.64 14.39
N ARG A 47 5.44 -13.77 14.97
CA ARG A 47 6.71 -13.90 15.68
C ARG A 47 7.71 -14.54 14.74
N GLY A 48 8.91 -13.98 14.68
CA GLY A 48 10.05 -14.60 14.00
C GLY A 48 11.26 -14.64 14.91
N SER A 49 12.29 -15.38 14.48
CA SER A 49 13.57 -15.46 15.17
C SER A 49 14.72 -15.62 14.17
N GLY A 50 15.83 -14.92 14.41
CA GLY A 50 17.09 -15.08 13.69
C GLY A 50 17.16 -14.74 12.19
N GLN A 51 16.05 -14.53 11.47
CA GLN A 51 16.09 -14.30 10.01
C GLN A 51 16.44 -12.87 9.63
N PHE A 52 15.83 -11.87 10.28
CA PHE A 52 16.09 -10.45 10.00
C PHE A 52 17.14 -9.88 10.96
N VAL A 53 17.08 -10.30 12.22
CA VAL A 53 17.91 -9.81 13.32
C VAL A 53 18.11 -10.95 14.32
N PRO A 54 19.23 -10.96 15.07
CA PRO A 54 19.45 -11.94 16.13
C PRO A 54 18.35 -11.89 17.20
N GLY A 55 17.97 -13.04 17.73
CA GLY A 55 16.95 -13.16 18.77
C GLY A 55 15.51 -13.19 18.23
N ASP A 56 14.56 -13.12 19.16
CA ASP A 56 13.12 -13.08 18.86
C ASP A 56 12.69 -11.68 18.43
N TYR A 57 11.69 -11.61 17.56
CA TYR A 57 11.13 -10.35 17.10
C TYR A 57 9.68 -10.51 16.64
N THR A 58 9.00 -9.39 16.45
CA THR A 58 7.68 -9.31 15.81
C THR A 58 7.83 -8.79 14.39
N THR A 59 7.12 -9.40 13.46
CA THR A 59 6.95 -8.91 12.09
C THR A 59 5.48 -8.66 11.81
N ILE A 60 5.23 -7.93 10.74
CA ILE A 60 3.93 -7.91 10.07
C ILE A 60 4.06 -8.52 8.69
N ARG A 61 3.26 -9.55 8.44
CA ARG A 61 3.05 -10.08 7.09
C ARG A 61 1.98 -9.24 6.42
N LEU A 62 2.39 -8.41 5.47
CA LEU A 62 1.51 -7.48 4.77
C LEU A 62 0.38 -8.23 4.05
N ASP A 63 -0.82 -7.66 4.08
CA ASP A 63 -1.96 -8.16 3.31
C ASP A 63 -1.70 -8.11 1.80
N ARG A 64 -0.89 -7.14 1.37
CA ARG A 64 -0.45 -6.98 -0.01
C ARG A 64 1.05 -6.72 -0.04
N PRO A 65 1.81 -7.43 -0.89
CA PRO A 65 3.22 -7.14 -1.09
C PRO A 65 3.43 -5.67 -1.49
N ALA A 66 4.51 -5.07 -1.00
CA ALA A 66 4.85 -3.68 -1.25
C ALA A 66 6.30 -3.54 -1.69
N ALA A 67 6.61 -2.50 -2.47
CA ALA A 67 8.00 -2.21 -2.84
C ALA A 67 8.71 -1.54 -1.66
N SER A 68 9.89 -2.07 -1.33
CA SER A 68 10.76 -1.54 -0.30
C SER A 68 11.26 -0.14 -0.67
N PRO A 69 11.27 0.85 0.23
CA PRO A 69 11.97 2.11 -0.01
C PRO A 69 13.49 1.99 0.20
N CYS A 70 13.94 0.93 0.88
CA CYS A 70 15.34 0.71 1.24
C CYS A 70 16.11 -0.15 0.22
N SER A 71 15.41 -0.73 -0.76
CA SER A 71 15.97 -1.66 -1.76
C SER A 71 14.99 -1.83 -2.91
N ASP A 72 15.44 -2.28 -4.09
CA ASP A 72 14.56 -2.53 -5.24
C ASP A 72 13.73 -3.83 -5.13
N LYS A 73 13.56 -4.35 -3.91
CA LYS A 73 12.88 -5.62 -3.64
C LYS A 73 11.43 -5.41 -3.23
N VAL A 74 10.58 -6.35 -3.59
CA VAL A 74 9.23 -6.47 -3.05
C VAL A 74 9.29 -7.21 -1.71
N VAL A 75 8.64 -6.65 -0.70
CA VAL A 75 8.56 -7.23 0.64
C VAL A 75 7.15 -7.69 0.97
N THR A 76 7.09 -8.82 1.68
CA THR A 76 5.86 -9.37 2.26
C THR A 76 5.87 -9.29 3.78
N ASP A 77 7.05 -9.31 4.39
CA ASP A 77 7.24 -9.34 5.83
C ASP A 77 8.14 -8.18 6.24
N ILE A 78 7.71 -7.41 7.24
CA ILE A 78 8.47 -6.26 7.74
C ILE A 78 8.69 -6.42 9.24
N LEU A 79 9.92 -6.17 9.69
CA LEU A 79 10.29 -6.15 11.10
C LEU A 79 9.58 -4.99 11.82
N LEU A 80 8.86 -5.29 12.90
CA LEU A 80 8.19 -4.27 13.71
C LEU A 80 8.90 -3.97 15.03
N GLY A 81 9.49 -4.98 15.68
CA GLY A 81 10.14 -4.80 16.97
C GLY A 81 10.97 -6.01 17.37
N GLN A 82 12.08 -5.77 18.06
CA GLN A 82 12.97 -6.80 18.58
C GLN A 82 12.61 -7.16 20.01
N ALA A 83 12.92 -8.38 20.45
CA ALA A 83 12.75 -8.78 21.84
C ALA A 83 13.40 -7.76 22.80
N GLY A 84 12.66 -7.39 23.84
CA GLY A 84 13.08 -6.39 24.82
C GLY A 84 12.81 -4.94 24.40
N THR A 85 12.32 -4.66 23.19
CA THR A 85 11.90 -3.30 22.80
C THR A 85 10.43 -3.05 23.08
N THR A 86 10.07 -1.78 23.29
CA THR A 86 8.69 -1.35 23.56
C THR A 86 7.76 -1.75 22.41
N GLU A 87 8.22 -1.66 21.18
CA GLU A 87 7.46 -2.03 19.98
C GLU A 87 7.11 -3.52 20.00
N HIS A 88 8.06 -4.39 20.36
CA HIS A 88 7.81 -5.81 20.47
C HIS A 88 6.74 -6.11 21.50
N LEU A 89 6.88 -5.56 22.71
CA LEU A 89 5.92 -5.75 23.81
C LEU A 89 4.52 -5.24 23.45
N LEU A 90 4.42 -4.12 22.75
CA LEU A 90 3.16 -3.53 22.28
C LEU A 90 2.43 -4.42 21.27
N LEU A 91 3.17 -5.22 20.50
CA LEU A 91 2.63 -6.07 19.43
C LEU A 91 2.33 -7.51 19.87
N LEU A 92 2.89 -7.96 20.99
CA LEU A 92 2.65 -9.31 21.53
C LEU A 92 1.15 -9.65 21.69
N PRO A 93 0.26 -8.75 22.14
CA PRO A 93 -1.17 -9.05 22.26
C PRO A 93 -1.87 -9.33 20.92
N TYR A 94 -1.28 -8.87 19.81
CA TYR A 94 -1.84 -8.98 18.47
C TYR A 94 -1.27 -10.14 17.65
N LEU A 95 -0.46 -11.02 18.27
CA LEU A 95 0.13 -12.15 17.58
C LEU A 95 -0.93 -13.01 16.88
N ASN A 96 -0.64 -13.36 15.62
CA ASN A 96 -1.51 -14.09 14.70
C ASN A 96 -2.84 -13.39 14.39
N GLN A 97 -3.00 -12.13 14.79
CA GLN A 97 -4.15 -11.31 14.43
C GLN A 97 -3.83 -10.44 13.22
N ARG A 98 -4.85 -10.17 12.43
CA ARG A 98 -4.80 -9.18 11.37
C ARG A 98 -5.05 -7.81 11.97
N VAL A 99 -4.16 -6.85 11.70
CA VAL A 99 -4.21 -5.51 12.27
C VAL A 99 -3.91 -4.45 11.21
N ALA A 100 -4.31 -3.21 11.50
CA ALA A 100 -3.77 -2.00 10.90
C ALA A 100 -2.83 -1.33 11.91
N VAL A 101 -1.61 -1.04 11.50
CA VAL A 101 -0.60 -0.37 12.32
C VAL A 101 -0.20 0.93 11.66
N ARG A 102 -0.22 2.03 12.43
CA ARG A 102 0.44 3.27 12.01
C ARG A 102 1.87 3.27 12.47
N GLY A 103 2.76 3.78 11.66
CA GLY A 103 4.16 3.90 12.03
C GLY A 103 5.00 4.40 10.89
N ARG A 104 6.31 4.35 11.08
CA ARG A 104 7.29 4.89 10.13
C ARG A 104 8.27 3.84 9.69
N ILE A 105 8.64 3.89 8.43
CA ILE A 105 9.70 3.04 7.89
C ILE A 105 11.07 3.65 8.15
N THR A 106 11.98 2.82 8.65
CA THR A 106 13.41 3.04 8.72
C THR A 106 14.14 1.99 7.88
N CYS A 107 15.32 2.37 7.38
CA CYS A 107 16.16 1.54 6.53
C CYS A 107 17.49 1.21 7.22
N PRO A 108 17.50 0.35 8.25
CA PRO A 108 18.75 -0.17 8.81
C PRO A 108 19.45 -1.13 7.84
N ASP A 109 20.72 -1.46 8.10
CA ASP A 109 21.50 -2.40 7.26
C ASP A 109 20.84 -3.80 7.15
N SER A 110 19.99 -4.16 8.11
CA SER A 110 19.21 -5.41 8.11
C SER A 110 18.00 -5.41 7.16
N GLY A 111 17.71 -4.29 6.48
CA GLY A 111 16.65 -4.17 5.48
C GLY A 111 15.61 -3.10 5.83
N ILE A 112 14.33 -3.48 5.89
CA ILE A 112 13.25 -2.58 6.27
C ILE A 112 12.84 -2.87 7.70
N GLN A 113 12.75 -1.81 8.48
CA GLN A 113 12.10 -1.85 9.79
C GLN A 113 10.95 -0.84 9.79
N PHE A 114 9.86 -1.18 10.48
CA PHE A 114 8.70 -0.32 10.63
C PHE A 114 8.46 -0.10 12.11
N ALA A 115 8.71 1.12 12.57
CA ALA A 115 8.52 1.54 13.95
C ALA A 115 7.04 1.90 14.16
N PRO A 116 6.25 1.09 14.89
CA PRO A 116 4.87 1.41 15.20
C PRO A 116 4.79 2.68 16.04
N THR A 117 3.81 3.54 15.75
CA THR A 117 3.41 4.59 16.66
C THR A 117 2.59 3.95 17.79
N PRO A 118 2.93 4.20 19.08
CA PRO A 118 2.12 3.72 20.20
C PRO A 118 0.65 4.10 20.05
N ASP A 119 -0.25 3.26 20.57
CA ASP A 119 -1.71 3.44 20.56
C ASP A 119 -2.41 3.39 19.19
N PHE A 120 -1.67 3.27 18.08
CA PHE A 120 -2.23 3.19 16.73
C PHE A 120 -2.12 1.79 16.12
N VAL A 121 -2.53 0.78 16.88
CA VAL A 121 -2.68 -0.61 16.44
C VAL A 121 -4.14 -1.03 16.58
N PHE A 122 -4.76 -1.42 15.47
CA PHE A 122 -6.18 -1.77 15.44
C PHE A 122 -6.39 -3.17 14.86
N PRO A 123 -7.04 -4.10 15.60
CA PRO A 123 -7.51 -5.36 15.04
C PRO A 123 -8.46 -5.15 13.87
N ILE A 124 -8.32 -5.98 12.83
CA ILE A 124 -9.24 -6.05 11.70
C ILE A 124 -9.87 -7.44 11.71
N TYR A 125 -11.19 -7.50 11.90
CA TYR A 125 -11.99 -8.73 11.94
C TYR A 125 -12.60 -9.06 10.58
#